data_AF-A0A963NL29-F1
#
_entry.id   AF-A0A963NL29-F1
#
_cell.length_a   1.000
_cell.length_b   1.000
_cell.length_c   1.000
_cell.angle_alpha   90.00
_cell.angle_beta   90.00
_cell.angle_gamma   90.00
#
_symmetry.space_group_name_H-M   'P 1'
#
loop_
_entity.id
_entity.type
_entity.pdbx_description
1 polymer ?
#
loop_
_entity_poly.entity_id
_entity_poly.type
_entity_poly.pdbx_seq_one_letter_code
_entity_poly.pdbx_strand_id
1 'polypeptide(L)' 'MPRGVLGLNASMFKGYLRFIANRRATQIGLEPLFPNEENPFPWMSEMIDLKKER' A
#
# COMPACT_ATOMS: atom_id res chain seq x y z
N MET A 1 9.20 -8.78 11.78
CA MET A 1 9.92 -9.89 11.10
C MET A 1 11.41 -9.56 11.07
N PRO A 2 12.25 -10.27 11.84
CA PRO A 2 13.66 -9.90 12.03
C PRO A 2 14.60 -10.32 10.89
N ARG A 3 14.16 -11.19 9.97
CA ARG A 3 14.90 -11.56 8.76
C ARG A 3 13.91 -11.59 7.60
N GLY A 4 13.88 -10.55 6.79
CA GLY A 4 13.01 -10.47 5.61
C GLY A 4 13.25 -11.65 4.68
N VAL A 5 12.18 -12.18 4.09
CA VAL A 5 12.27 -13.21 3.03
C VAL A 5 12.52 -12.48 1.71
N LEU A 6 13.27 -13.10 0.79
CA LEU A 6 13.62 -12.53 -0.52
C LEU A 6 12.36 -11.96 -1.20
N GLY A 7 12.30 -10.62 -1.35
CA GLY A 7 11.15 -9.91 -1.95
C GLY A 7 10.12 -9.32 -0.98
N LEU A 8 10.19 -9.59 0.33
CA LEU A 8 9.29 -9.03 1.36
C LEU A 8 10.10 -8.58 2.57
N ASN A 9 10.53 -7.33 2.57
CA ASN A 9 11.20 -6.69 3.70
C ASN A 9 10.21 -5.81 4.50
N ALA A 10 10.49 -5.61 5.78
CA ALA A 10 9.63 -4.83 6.68
C ALA A 10 9.48 -3.36 6.23
N SER A 11 10.49 -2.80 5.56
CA SER A 11 10.48 -1.43 5.05
C SER A 11 9.50 -1.25 3.90
N MET A 12 9.42 -2.22 2.97
CA MET A 12 8.47 -2.24 1.86
C MET A 12 7.04 -2.42 2.35
N PHE A 13 6.82 -3.29 3.35
CA PHE A 13 5.51 -3.40 3.99
C PHE A 13 5.06 -2.09 4.65
N LYS A 14 5.99 -1.37 5.28
CA LYS A 14 5.71 -0.07 5.88
C LYS A 14 5.30 0.96 4.82
N GLY A 15 5.98 0.99 3.67
CA GLY A 15 5.59 1.84 2.54
C GLY A 15 4.21 1.48 1.98
N TYR A 16 3.93 0.19 1.80
CA TYR A 16 2.61 -0.28 1.34
C TYR A 16 1.46 0.09 2.31
N LEU A 17 1.67 -0.03 3.62
CA LEU A 17 0.67 0.38 4.61
C LEU A 17 0.39 1.88 4.55
N ARG A 18 1.42 2.70 4.35
CA ARG A 18 1.27 4.15 4.18
C ARG A 18 0.52 4.50 2.90
N PHE A 19 0.83 3.80 1.80
CA PHE A 19 0.10 3.93 0.54
C PHE A 19 -1.39 3.62 0.69
N ILE A 20 -1.75 2.52 1.38
CA ILE A 20 -3.16 2.18 1.67
C ILE A 20 -3.80 3.24 2.58
N ALA A 21 -3.09 3.69 3.62
CA ALA A 21 -3.59 4.69 4.55
C ALA A 21 -3.95 6.00 3.84
N ASN A 22 -3.10 6.47 2.93
CA ASN A 22 -3.39 7.63 2.08
C ASN A 22 -4.62 7.40 1.21
N ARG A 23 -4.72 6.24 0.54
CA ARG A 23 -5.88 5.91 -0.31
C ARG A 23 -7.18 5.91 0.49
N ARG A 24 -7.17 5.47 1.76
CA ARG A 24 -8.32 5.52 2.66
C ARG A 24 -8.61 6.92 3.17
N ALA A 25 -7.58 7.71 3.50
CA ALA A 25 -7.72 9.11 3.90
C ALA A 25 -8.37 9.94 2.79
N THR A 26 -7.92 9.80 1.54
CA THR A 26 -8.52 10.51 0.40
C THR A 26 -9.97 10.07 0.14
N GLN A 27 -10.32 8.80 0.37
CA GLN A 27 -11.72 8.34 0.25
C GLN A 27 -12.68 9.01 1.23
N ILE A 28 -12.19 9.48 2.38
CA ILE A 28 -12.98 10.17 3.40
C ILE A 28 -12.77 11.69 3.36
N GLY A 29 -12.16 12.22 2.30
CA GLY A 29 -11.92 13.65 2.10
C GLY A 29 -10.78 14.23 2.95
N LEU A 30 -9.94 13.39 3.56
CA LEU A 30 -8.74 13.82 4.27
C LEU A 30 -7.55 13.91 3.30
N GLU A 31 -6.65 14.84 3.61
CA GLU A 31 -5.38 14.96 2.89
C GLU A 31 -4.48 13.74 3.17
N PRO A 32 -3.58 13.39 2.22
CA PRO A 32 -2.65 12.28 2.39
C PRO A 32 -1.76 12.47 3.64
N LEU A 33 -1.80 11.51 4.56
CA LEU A 33 -1.04 11.55 5.82
C LEU A 33 0.46 11.30 5.61
N PHE A 34 0.84 10.65 4.50
CA PHE A 34 2.22 10.30 4.17
C PHE A 34 2.56 10.73 2.74
N PRO A 35 3.08 11.96 2.54
CA PRO A 35 3.46 12.42 1.21
C PRO A 35 4.60 11.57 0.62
N ASN A 36 4.57 11.33 -0.70
CA ASN A 36 5.57 10.60 -1.49
C ASN A 36 5.71 9.07 -1.21
N GLU A 37 4.68 8.41 -0.67
CA GLU A 37 4.66 6.94 -0.62
C GLU A 37 3.97 6.36 -1.85
N GLU A 38 4.76 5.67 -2.67
CA GLU A 38 4.31 4.94 -3.85
C GLU A 38 4.09 3.47 -3.50
N ASN A 39 3.27 2.77 -4.29
CA ASN A 39 3.01 1.35 -4.05
C ASN A 39 4.26 0.51 -4.37
N PRO A 40 4.92 -0.12 -3.36
CA PRO A 40 6.10 -0.95 -3.60
C PRO A 40 5.75 -2.32 -4.20
N PHE A 41 4.45 -2.66 -4.33
CA PHE A 41 3.95 -3.93 -4.84
C PHE A 41 2.83 -3.71 -5.88
N PRO A 42 3.18 -3.36 -7.14
CA PRO A 42 2.19 -3.14 -8.19
C PRO A 42 1.28 -4.36 -8.43
N TRP A 43 1.82 -5.58 -8.33
CA TRP A 43 1.07 -6.83 -8.46
C TRP A 43 -0.02 -7.02 -7.38
N MET A 44 0.10 -6.39 -6.19
CA MET A 44 -0.97 -6.41 -5.19
C MET A 44 -2.13 -5.49 -5.55
N SER A 45 -1.87 -4.38 -6.24
CA SER A 45 -2.95 -3.52 -6.75
C SER A 45 -3.79 -4.27 -7.77
N GLU A 46 -3.17 -5.01 -8.68
CA GLU A 46 -3.88 -5.83 -9.69
C GLU A 46 -4.79 -6.87 -9.03
N MET A 47 -4.32 -7.58 -8.01
CA MET A 47 -5.16 -8.57 -7.29
C MET A 47 -6.32 -7.95 -6.51
N ILE A 48 -6.16 -6.73 -5.96
CA ILE A 48 -7.21 -6.06 -5.19
C ILE A 48 -8.25 -5.41 -6.12
N ASP A 49 -7.83 -4.84 -7.25
CA ASP A 49 -8.74 -4.20 -8.21
C ASP A 49 -9.62 -5.24 -8.94
N LEU A 50 -9.09 -6.45 -9.18
CA LEU A 50 -9.83 -7.60 -9.73
C LEU A 50 -11.10 -7.99 -8.96
N LYS A 51 -11.21 -7.63 -7.67
CA LYS A 51 -12.41 -7.88 -6.86
C LYS A 51 -13.42 -6.73 -6.86
N LYS A 52 -13.11 -5.59 -7.49
CA LYS A 52 -13.90 -4.37 -7.36
C LYS A 52 -15.00 -4.19 -8.42
N GLU A 53 -15.13 -5.12 -9.36
CA GLU A 53 -16.25 -5.18 -10.31
C GLU A 53 -16.99 -6.52 -10.23
N ARG A 54 -17.98 -6.57 -9.33
CA ARG A 54 -19.26 -7.26 -9.55
C ARG A 54 -20.31 -6.82 -8.53
#